data_AF-A0A1X4N6N7-F1
#
_entry.id   AF-A0A1X4N6N7-F1
#
_cell.length_a   1.000
_cell.length_b   1.000
_cell.length_c   1.000
_cell.angle_alpha   90.00
_cell.angle_beta   90.00
_cell.angle_gamma   90.00
#
_symmetry.space_group_name_H-M   'P 1'
#
loop_
_entity.id
_entity.type
_entity.pdbx_description
1 polymer ?
#
loop_
_entity_poly.entity_id
_entity_poly.type
_entity_poly.pdbx_seq_one_letter_code
_entity_poly.pdbx_strand_id
1 'polypeptide(L)'
;MTDRSHRLSLVRQADLLGISRGSLYYESRPVGEDDLRLMRRIDELHMEYPFAGSRMMKGLLRQEGFTAGRLHVATCMKRMGIQALYRRPNTSKPAPDHKVYPYLLRKLAVTRPNQVWAMDITYIPMARGFVYLVAVLDW
;
A
#
# COMPACT_ATOMS: atom_id res chain seq x y z
N MET A 1 -11.40 16.08 21.67
CA MET A 1 -12.10 15.24 20.67
C MET A 1 -13.49 14.99 21.22
N THR A 2 -14.47 15.82 20.81
CA THR A 2 -15.80 16.02 21.42
C THR A 2 -15.82 16.35 22.92
N ASP A 3 -16.72 17.24 23.33
CA ASP A 3 -16.82 17.74 24.70
C ASP A 3 -18.28 17.81 25.14
N ARG A 4 -18.60 17.16 26.27
CA ARG A 4 -19.95 17.14 26.83
C ARG A 4 -20.36 18.48 27.45
N SER A 5 -19.41 19.32 27.81
CA SER A 5 -19.64 20.65 28.38
C SER A 5 -19.85 21.74 27.32
N HIS A 6 -19.66 21.40 26.03
CA HIS A 6 -19.81 22.35 24.93
C HIS A 6 -21.28 22.67 24.64
N ARG A 7 -21.54 23.88 24.12
CA ARG A 7 -22.89 24.36 23.73
C ARG A 7 -23.58 23.49 22.66
N LEU A 8 -22.81 22.73 21.89
CA LEU A 8 -23.32 21.87 20.81
C LEU A 8 -23.56 20.47 21.35
N SER A 9 -24.66 19.83 20.94
CA SER A 9 -24.89 18.43 21.30
C SER A 9 -23.79 17.52 20.73
N LEU A 10 -23.50 16.40 21.42
CA LEU A 10 -22.53 15.40 20.97
C LEU A 10 -22.82 14.92 19.53
N VAL A 11 -24.10 14.82 19.18
CA VAL A 11 -24.55 14.47 17.83
C VAL A 11 -24.08 15.50 16.81
N ARG A 12 -24.26 16.79 17.10
CA ARG A 12 -23.84 17.87 16.20
C ARG A 12 -22.32 17.97 16.11
N GLN A 13 -21.61 17.69 17.20
CA GLN A 13 -20.16 17.65 17.19
C GLN A 13 -19.62 16.49 16.32
N ALA A 14 -20.22 15.29 16.41
CA ALA A 14 -19.84 14.16 15.56
C ALA A 14 -20.10 14.42 14.08
N ASP A 15 -21.25 15.01 13.75
CA ASP A 15 -21.64 15.40 12.39
C ASP A 15 -20.64 16.41 11.78
N LEU A 16 -20.28 17.45 12.53
CA LEU A 16 -19.29 18.45 12.10
C LEU A 16 -17.87 17.87 11.94
N LEU A 17 -17.52 16.85 12.73
CA LEU A 17 -16.23 16.17 12.66
C LEU A 17 -16.20 15.04 11.62
N GLY A 18 -17.33 14.73 10.97
CA GLY A 18 -17.45 13.64 10.00
C GLY A 18 -17.25 12.24 10.60
N ILE A 19 -17.50 12.07 11.91
CA ILE A 19 -17.36 10.78 12.62
C ILE A 19 -18.73 10.18 12.93
N SER A 20 -18.81 8.84 13.01
CA SER A 20 -20.08 8.19 13.33
C SER A 20 -20.50 8.46 14.77
N ARG A 21 -21.80 8.58 15.02
CA ARG A 21 -22.33 8.74 16.39
C ARG A 21 -21.93 7.59 17.31
N GLY A 22 -21.84 6.37 16.78
CA GLY A 22 -21.47 5.17 17.53
C GLY A 22 -20.02 5.20 18.01
N SER A 23 -19.10 5.89 17.30
CA SER A 23 -17.71 5.98 17.73
C SER A 23 -17.50 6.87 18.94
N LEU A 24 -18.45 7.76 19.26
CA LEU A 24 -18.39 8.62 20.46
C LEU A 24 -18.41 7.84 21.77
N TYR A 25 -18.99 6.64 21.75
CA TYR A 25 -19.11 5.76 22.92
C TYR A 25 -18.06 4.64 22.91
N TYR A 26 -17.25 4.57 21.86
CA TYR A 26 -16.23 3.55 21.74
C TYR A 26 -14.99 3.97 22.53
N GLU A 27 -14.72 3.25 23.62
CA GLU A 27 -13.45 3.34 24.31
C GLU A 27 -12.46 2.35 23.69
N SER A 28 -11.29 2.86 23.30
CA SER A 28 -10.23 2.03 22.75
C SER A 28 -9.77 1.02 23.81
N ARG A 29 -9.94 -0.27 23.52
CA ARG A 29 -9.42 -1.32 24.39
C ARG A 29 -7.91 -1.49 24.16
N PRO A 30 -7.11 -1.54 25.23
CA PRO A 30 -5.69 -1.86 25.11
C PRO A 30 -5.53 -3.26 24.50
N VAL A 31 -4.40 -3.47 23.84
CA VAL A 31 -4.00 -4.82 23.38
C VAL A 31 -3.75 -5.67 24.63
N GLY A 32 -4.27 -6.90 24.68
CA GLY A 32 -3.96 -7.82 25.77
C GLY A 32 -2.49 -8.25 25.76
N GLU A 33 -1.96 -8.72 26.90
CA GLU A 33 -0.55 -9.15 26.98
C GLU A 33 -0.21 -10.29 26.00
N ASP A 34 -1.13 -11.25 25.82
CA ASP A 34 -0.94 -12.36 24.88
C ASP A 34 -0.84 -11.87 23.42
N ASP A 35 -1.67 -10.89 23.06
CA ASP A 35 -1.65 -10.27 21.74
C ASP A 35 -0.38 -9.45 21.54
N LEU A 36 0.14 -8.79 22.59
CA LEU A 36 1.43 -8.09 22.52
C LEU A 36 2.59 -9.06 22.29
N ARG A 37 2.59 -10.22 22.97
CA ARG A 37 3.58 -11.29 22.75
C ARG A 37 3.51 -11.83 21.33
N LEU A 38 2.29 -12.08 20.84
CA LEU A 38 2.03 -12.52 19.48
C LEU A 38 2.50 -11.47 18.44
N MET A 39 2.16 -10.20 18.65
CA MET A 39 2.54 -9.09 17.77
C MET A 39 4.05 -8.90 17.72
N ARG A 40 4.75 -8.99 18.87
CA ARG A 40 6.21 -8.94 18.90
C ARG A 40 6.82 -10.06 18.05
N ARG A 41 6.30 -11.29 18.16
CA ARG A 41 6.84 -12.40 17.37
C ARG A 41 6.52 -12.27 15.88
N ILE A 42 5.34 -11.75 15.54
CA ILE A 42 4.97 -11.42 14.15
C ILE A 42 5.96 -10.42 13.55
N ASP A 43 6.38 -9.39 14.31
CA ASP A 43 7.34 -8.40 13.85
C ASP A 43 8.70 -9.03 13.51
N GLU A 44 9.22 -9.84 14.43
CA GLU A 44 10.48 -10.57 14.25
C GLU A 44 10.43 -11.50 13.03
N LEU A 45 9.36 -12.30 12.90
CA LEU A 45 9.16 -13.19 11.76
C LEU A 45 8.95 -12.43 10.45
N HIS A 46 8.38 -11.23 10.48
CA HIS A 46 8.21 -10.42 9.27
C HIS A 46 9.55 -9.89 8.75
N MET A 47 10.50 -9.57 9.64
CA MET A 47 11.86 -9.16 9.25
C MET A 47 12.63 -10.28 8.55
N GLU A 48 12.42 -11.53 8.97
CA GLU A 48 13.05 -12.70 8.35
C GLU A 48 12.30 -13.16 7.09
N TYR A 49 10.97 -13.12 7.13
CA TYR A 49 10.08 -13.58 6.07
C TYR A 49 9.11 -12.47 5.61
N PRO A 50 9.60 -11.42 4.92
CA PRO A 50 8.78 -10.26 4.54
C PRO A 50 7.60 -10.62 3.62
N PHE A 51 7.67 -11.75 2.92
CA PHE A 51 6.61 -12.28 2.05
C PHE A 51 5.54 -13.11 2.80
N ALA A 52 5.70 -13.35 4.10
CA ALA A 52 4.78 -14.17 4.88
C ALA A 52 3.47 -13.42 5.19
N GLY A 53 2.42 -13.75 4.45
CA GLY A 53 1.06 -13.32 4.77
C GLY A 53 0.46 -14.08 5.98
N SER A 54 -0.70 -13.64 6.46
CA SER A 54 -1.37 -14.20 7.65
C SER A 54 -1.50 -15.73 7.68
N ARG A 55 -1.67 -16.38 6.51
CA ARG A 55 -1.75 -17.84 6.40
C ARG A 55 -0.41 -18.52 6.71
N MET A 56 0.68 -18.03 6.14
CA MET A 56 2.03 -18.54 6.36
C MET A 56 2.50 -18.20 7.79
N MET A 57 2.28 -16.96 8.21
CA MET A 57 2.61 -16.48 9.55
C MET A 57 1.96 -17.34 10.64
N LYS A 58 0.68 -17.71 10.49
CA LYS A 58 -0.01 -18.64 11.40
C LYS A 58 0.66 -20.02 11.47
N GLY A 59 1.27 -20.49 10.37
CA GLY A 59 2.03 -21.74 10.35
C GLY A 59 3.32 -21.66 11.15
N LEU A 60 4.09 -20.60 10.93
CA LEU A 60 5.35 -20.32 11.64
C LEU A 60 5.11 -20.19 13.16
N LEU A 61 4.14 -19.36 13.53
CA LEU A 61 3.75 -19.16 14.93
C LEU A 61 3.27 -20.46 15.59
N ARG A 62 2.56 -21.33 14.86
CA ARG A 62 2.13 -22.62 15.39
C ARG A 62 3.30 -23.56 15.67
N GLN A 63 4.36 -23.52 14.85
CA GLN A 63 5.57 -24.33 15.08
C GLN A 63 6.29 -23.91 16.38
N GLU A 64 6.11 -22.66 16.79
CA GLU A 64 6.66 -22.10 18.03
C GLU A 64 5.69 -22.19 19.23
N GLY A 65 4.56 -22.87 19.08
CA GLY A 65 3.61 -23.12 20.17
C GLY A 65 2.53 -22.05 20.36
N PHE A 66 2.43 -21.03 19.50
CA PHE A 66 1.36 -20.03 19.60
C PHE A 66 0.01 -20.62 19.17
N THR A 67 -1.02 -20.38 19.98
CA THR A 67 -2.40 -20.81 19.71
C THR A 67 -3.21 -19.65 19.11
N ALA A 68 -2.83 -19.18 17.92
CA ALA A 68 -3.52 -18.10 17.23
C ALA A 68 -4.13 -18.56 15.89
N GLY A 69 -5.41 -18.26 15.68
CA GLY A 69 -6.10 -18.50 14.41
C GLY A 69 -5.64 -17.53 13.31
N ARG A 70 -5.83 -17.92 12.03
CA ARG A 70 -5.43 -17.08 10.88
C ARG A 70 -6.04 -15.68 10.91
N LEU A 71 -7.32 -15.57 11.30
CA LEU A 71 -8.01 -14.28 11.38
C LEU A 71 -7.44 -13.41 12.50
N HIS A 72 -7.07 -14.02 13.63
CA HIS A 72 -6.43 -13.31 14.72
C HIS A 72 -5.07 -12.75 14.27
N VAL A 73 -4.22 -13.58 13.68
CA VAL A 73 -2.93 -13.15 13.10
C VAL A 73 -3.13 -12.02 12.07
N ALA A 74 -4.15 -12.12 11.21
CA ALA A 74 -4.46 -11.06 10.25
C ALA A 74 -4.87 -9.74 10.92
N THR A 75 -5.65 -9.79 12.01
CA THR A 75 -6.01 -8.61 12.80
C THR A 75 -4.80 -7.97 13.46
N CYS A 76 -3.89 -8.77 14.05
CA CYS A 76 -2.63 -8.28 14.61
C CYS A 76 -1.76 -7.62 13.55
N MET A 77 -1.52 -8.30 12.42
CA MET A 77 -0.76 -7.72 11.29
C MET A 77 -1.37 -6.40 10.80
N LYS A 78 -2.70 -6.35 10.64
CA LYS A 78 -3.40 -5.12 10.24
C LYS A 78 -3.21 -3.99 11.26
N ARG A 79 -3.30 -4.29 12.56
CA ARG A 79 -3.10 -3.32 13.65
C ARG A 79 -1.66 -2.78 13.68
N MET A 80 -0.68 -3.63 13.33
CA MET A 80 0.74 -3.26 13.22
C MET A 80 1.09 -2.54 11.91
N GLY A 81 0.20 -2.54 10.92
CA GLY A 81 0.53 -2.05 9.57
C GLY A 81 1.42 -2.98 8.75
N ILE A 82 1.56 -4.25 9.17
CA ILE A 82 2.37 -5.25 8.48
C ILE A 82 1.58 -5.90 7.35
N GLN A 83 2.19 -5.99 6.17
CA GLN A 83 1.63 -6.66 5.00
C GLN A 83 2.70 -7.50 4.32
N ALA A 84 2.28 -8.60 3.68
CA ALA A 84 3.20 -9.43 2.91
C ALA A 84 3.73 -8.65 1.70
N LEU A 85 5.06 -8.61 1.58
CA LEU A 85 5.76 -7.99 0.46
C LEU A 85 5.99 -9.02 -0.64
N TYR A 86 5.30 -8.83 -1.76
CA TYR A 86 5.50 -9.64 -2.95
C TYR A 86 6.45 -8.95 -3.92
N ARG A 87 7.30 -9.73 -4.60
CA ARG A 87 8.14 -9.22 -5.69
C ARG A 87 7.24 -8.71 -6.80
N ARG A 88 7.38 -7.43 -7.15
CA ARG A 88 6.80 -6.89 -8.38
C ARG A 88 7.65 -7.34 -9.58
N PRO A 89 7.07 -7.44 -10.79
CA PRO A 89 7.83 -7.66 -12.00
C PRO A 89 8.94 -6.60 -12.10
N ASN A 90 10.18 -7.03 -12.31
CA ASN A 90 11.29 -6.10 -12.50
C ASN A 90 11.32 -5.64 -13.95
N THR A 91 10.60 -4.56 -14.24
CA THR A 91 10.55 -3.94 -15.58
C THR A 91 11.85 -3.25 -15.99
N SER A 92 12.81 -3.10 -15.08
CA SER A 92 14.10 -2.46 -15.32
C SER A 92 15.17 -3.43 -15.82
N LYS A 93 14.93 -4.75 -15.78
CA LYS A 93 15.85 -5.73 -16.38
C LYS A 93 15.50 -5.89 -17.86
N PRO A 94 16.35 -5.42 -18.80
CA PRO A 94 16.12 -5.65 -20.21
C PRO A 94 16.20 -7.15 -20.50
N ALA A 95 15.39 -7.62 -21.45
CA ALA A 95 15.52 -8.98 -21.96
C ALA A 95 16.92 -9.15 -22.58
N PRO A 96 17.62 -10.27 -22.31
CA PRO A 96 19.01 -10.46 -22.70
C PRO A 96 19.25 -10.35 -24.21
N ASP A 97 18.24 -10.68 -25.02
CA ASP A 97 18.33 -10.70 -26.48
C ASP A 97 18.04 -9.34 -27.14
N HIS A 98 17.71 -8.31 -26.37
CA HIS A 98 17.39 -7.00 -26.93
C HIS A 98 18.66 -6.19 -27.20
N LYS A 99 18.84 -5.80 -28.46
CA LYS A 99 19.92 -4.88 -28.86
C LYS A 99 19.76 -3.54 -28.16
N VAL A 100 20.79 -3.13 -27.42
CA VAL A 100 20.85 -1.80 -26.81
C VAL A 100 21.29 -0.79 -27.86
N TYR A 101 20.44 0.21 -28.12
CA TYR A 101 20.75 1.33 -29.01
C TYR A 101 21.38 2.49 -28.22
N PRO A 102 22.34 3.23 -28.80
CA PRO A 102 22.88 4.42 -28.18
C PRO A 102 21.80 5.50 -28.05
N TYR A 103 21.76 6.18 -26.90
CA TYR A 103 20.85 7.32 -26.71
C TYR A 103 21.40 8.55 -27.42
N LEU A 104 20.90 8.81 -28.63
CA LEU A 104 21.41 9.85 -29.54
C LEU A 104 21.16 11.28 -29.06
N LEU A 105 20.21 11.49 -28.14
CA LEU A 105 19.92 12.81 -27.58
C LEU A 105 20.89 13.21 -26.46
N ARG A 106 21.81 12.33 -26.07
CA ARG A 106 22.79 12.60 -25.01
C ARG A 106 23.70 13.76 -25.43
N LYS A 107 23.73 14.84 -24.63
CA LYS A 107 24.49 16.09 -24.87
C LYS A 107 24.04 16.89 -26.09
N LEU A 108 22.88 16.60 -26.67
CA LEU A 108 22.30 17.44 -27.71
C LEU A 108 21.66 18.68 -27.06
N ALA A 109 22.12 19.87 -27.45
CA ALA A 109 21.45 21.12 -27.07
C ALA A 109 20.21 21.30 -27.95
N VAL A 110 19.04 21.39 -27.33
CA VAL A 110 17.76 21.69 -28.00
C VAL A 110 17.58 23.21 -27.97
N THR A 111 17.66 23.86 -29.12
CA THR A 111 17.74 25.34 -29.23
C THR A 111 16.61 25.95 -30.03
N ARG A 112 15.74 25.14 -30.64
CA ARG A 112 14.58 25.60 -31.40
C ARG A 112 13.43 24.59 -31.33
N PRO A 113 12.17 25.05 -31.51
CA PRO A 113 11.03 24.17 -31.70
C PRO A 113 11.23 23.21 -32.88
N ASN A 114 10.55 22.07 -32.85
CA ASN A 114 10.61 21.00 -33.86
C ASN A 114 12.00 20.37 -34.04
N GLN A 115 12.79 20.30 -32.97
CA GLN A 115 14.13 19.68 -33.01
C GLN A 115 14.15 18.28 -32.38
N VAL A 116 13.35 18.06 -31.32
CA VAL A 116 13.25 16.78 -30.61
C VAL A 116 11.79 16.57 -30.22
N TRP A 117 11.23 15.42 -30.56
CA TRP A 117 9.88 15.05 -30.20
C TRP A 117 9.88 13.87 -29.22
N ALA A 118 9.12 13.98 -28.15
CA ALA A 118 8.82 12.88 -27.25
C ALA A 118 7.47 12.28 -27.66
N MET A 119 7.43 10.96 -27.83
CA MET A 119 6.21 10.24 -28.16
C MET A 119 5.99 9.12 -27.17
N ASP A 120 4.75 8.99 -26.71
CA ASP A 120 4.32 7.87 -25.90
C ASP A 120 2.95 7.37 -26.35
N ILE A 121 2.71 6.08 -26.19
CA ILE A 121 1.43 5.44 -26.46
C ILE A 121 0.96 4.71 -25.21
N THR A 122 -0.26 5.03 -24.78
CA THR A 122 -0.86 4.43 -23.58
C THR A 122 -2.26 3.91 -23.85
N TYR A 123 -2.69 3.01 -22.98
CA TYR A 123 -4.01 2.39 -23.03
C TYR A 123 -4.91 3.08 -22.02
N ILE A 124 -6.06 3.58 -22.48
CA ILE A 124 -7.08 4.13 -21.58
C ILE A 124 -8.20 3.09 -21.45
N PRO A 125 -8.42 2.53 -20.25
CA PRO A 125 -9.51 1.60 -20.03
C PRO A 125 -10.86 2.33 -20.12
N MET A 126 -11.80 1.75 -20.86
CA MET A 126 -13.15 2.26 -21.03
C MET A 126 -14.16 1.31 -20.37
N ALA A 127 -15.40 1.78 -20.14
CA ALA A 127 -16.47 0.94 -19.58
C ALA A 127 -16.70 -0.35 -20.39
N ARG A 128 -16.40 -0.33 -21.70
CA ARG A 128 -16.34 -1.51 -22.57
C ARG A 128 -15.08 -1.41 -23.44
N GLY A 129 -14.06 -2.21 -23.14
CA GLY A 129 -12.80 -2.26 -23.91
C GLY A 129 -11.79 -1.19 -23.52
N PHE A 130 -10.95 -0.80 -24.47
CA PHE A 130 -9.88 0.18 -24.30
C PHE A 130 -9.69 1.00 -25.58
N VAL A 131 -9.13 2.20 -25.44
CA VAL A 131 -8.66 3.02 -26.56
C VAL A 131 -7.16 3.26 -26.43
N TYR A 132 -6.50 3.48 -27.56
CA TYR A 132 -5.11 3.91 -27.61
C TYR A 132 -5.04 5.43 -27.62
N LEU A 133 -4.31 6.03 -26.68
CA LEU A 133 -3.92 7.43 -26.71
C LEU A 133 -2.46 7.53 -27.15
N VAL A 134 -2.21 8.30 -28.19
CA VAL A 134 -0.86 8.69 -28.61
C VAL A 134 -0.67 10.16 -28.25
N ALA A 135 0.39 10.46 -27.51
CA ALA A 135 0.81 11.82 -27.21
C ALA A 135 2.12 12.13 -27.95
N VAL A 136 2.17 13.32 -28.57
CA VAL A 136 3.37 13.86 -29.21
C VAL A 136 3.66 15.21 -28.58
N LEU A 137 4.86 15.35 -28.03
CA LEU A 137 5.32 16.57 -27.37
C LEU A 137 6.58 17.07 -28.09
N ASP A 138 6.64 18.37 -28.34
CA ASP A 138 7.85 19.06 -28.75
C ASP A 138 8.64 19.46 -27.50
N TRP A 139 9.92 19.09 -27.44
CA TRP A 139 10.78 19.22 -26.25
C TRP A 139 11.49 20.58 -26.17
#